data_AF-A0A2A2S986-F1
#
_entry.id   AF-A0A2A2S986-F1
#
_cell.length_a   1.000
_cell.length_b   1.000
_cell.length_c   1.000
_cell.angle_alpha   90.00
_cell.angle_beta   90.00
_cell.angle_gamma   90.00
#
_symmetry.space_group_name_H-M   'P 1'
#
loop_
_entity.id
_entity.type
_entity.pdbx_description
1 polymer ?
#
loop_
_entity_poly.entity_id
_entity_poly.type
_entity_poly.pdbx_seq_one_letter_code
_entity_poly.pdbx_strand_id
1 'polypeptide(L)' 'MLSTTFQVFLIVLGALIMFSTIAFAVYCRQRAKAFMGTGRITDIESWAMRSNISLVFCAVLTTILLLTYAAA' A
#
# COMPACT_ATOMS: atom_id res chain seq x y z
N MET A 1 18.25 10.34 -22.83
CA MET A 1 17.68 8.98 -22.74
C MET A 1 18.03 8.43 -21.37
N LEU A 2 17.05 8.31 -20.48
CA LEU A 2 17.22 7.62 -19.21
C LEU A 2 17.62 6.17 -19.55
N SER A 3 18.72 5.64 -19.00
CA SER A 3 19.18 4.31 -19.41
C SER A 3 18.11 3.26 -19.08
N THR A 4 17.97 2.25 -19.93
CA THR A 4 17.02 1.14 -19.73
C THR A 4 17.20 0.50 -18.34
N THR A 5 18.44 0.46 -17.86
CA THR A 5 18.80 0.00 -16.51
C THR A 5 18.17 0.84 -15.40
N PHE A 6 18.14 2.17 -15.55
CA PHE A 6 17.55 3.07 -14.55
C PHE A 6 16.02 2.97 -14.53
N GLN A 7 15.37 2.77 -15.68
CA GLN A 7 13.93 2.49 -15.71
C GLN A 7 13.59 1.21 -14.95
N VAL A 8 14.29 0.11 -15.24
CA VAL A 8 14.06 -1.19 -14.56
C VAL A 8 14.25 -1.05 -13.05
N PHE A 9 15.27 -0.31 -12.60
CA PHE A 9 15.50 -0.06 -11.18
C PHE A 9 14.29 0.64 -10.51
N LEU A 10 13.73 1.68 -11.15
CA LEU A 10 12.55 2.39 -10.64
C LEU A 10 11.32 1.49 -10.58
N ILE A 11 11.12 0.61 -11.56
CA ILE A 11 10.00 -0.32 -11.59
C ILE A 11 10.10 -1.33 -10.44
N VAL A 12 11.28 -1.90 -10.21
CA VAL A 12 11.52 -2.83 -9.10
C VAL A 12 11.33 -2.14 -7.75
N LEU A 13 11.83 -0.91 -7.60
CA LEU A 13 11.63 -0.12 -6.39
C LEU A 13 10.13 0.16 -6.15
N GLY A 14 9.38 0.53 -7.19
CA GLY A 14 7.94 0.72 -7.13
C GLY A 14 7.20 -0.56 -6.71
N ALA A 15 7.57 -1.71 -7.26
CA ALA A 15 7.00 -3.01 -6.88
C ALA A 15 7.29 -3.38 -5.41
N LEU A 16 8.48 -3.07 -4.89
CA LEU A 16 8.82 -3.27 -3.48
C LEU A 16 7.99 -2.39 -2.55
N ILE A 17 7.84 -1.10 -2.90
CA ILE A 17 6.99 -0.17 -2.14
C ILE A 17 5.56 -0.69 -2.12
N MET A 18 5.01 -1.10 -3.26
CA MET A 18 3.69 -1.70 -3.37
C MET A 18 3.51 -2.90 -2.45
N PHE A 19 4.45 -3.84 -2.49
CA PHE A 19 4.41 -5.03 -1.64
C PHE A 19 4.43 -4.67 -0.14
N SER A 20 5.32 -3.75 0.26
CA SER A 20 5.41 -3.29 1.65
C SER A 20 4.12 -2.60 2.13
N THR A 21 3.46 -1.85 1.23
CA THR A 21 2.21 -1.15 1.54
C THR A 21 1.05 -2.12 1.75
N ILE A 22 0.96 -3.17 0.92
CA ILE A 22 -0.02 -4.24 1.06
C ILE A 22 0.22 -5.01 2.37
N ALA A 23 1.48 -5.37 2.65
CA ALA A 23 1.84 -6.06 3.90
C ALA A 23 1.46 -5.21 5.13
N PHE A 24 1.72 -3.90 5.10
CA PHE A 24 1.34 -2.97 6.16
C PHE A 24 -0.18 -2.87 6.31
N ALA A 25 -0.93 -2.83 5.20
CA ALA A 25 -2.39 -2.82 5.23
C ALA A 25 -2.97 -4.09 5.87
N VAL A 26 -2.41 -5.26 5.57
CA VAL A 26 -2.79 -6.55 6.17
C VAL A 26 -2.45 -6.58 7.65
N TYR A 27 -1.26 -6.12 8.04
CA TYR A 27 -0.86 -5.99 9.44
C TYR A 27 -1.83 -5.09 10.23
N CYS A 28 -2.20 -3.93 9.68
CA CYS A 28 -3.17 -3.04 10.31
C CYS A 28 -4.53 -3.71 10.51
N ARG A 29 -5.01 -4.53 9.55
CA ARG A 29 -6.25 -5.31 9.70
C ARG A 29 -6.13 -6.37 10.80
N GLN A 30 -5.02 -7.09 10.86
CA GLN A 30 -4.79 -8.07 11.91
C GLN A 30 -4.76 -7.42 13.29
N ARG A 31 -4.11 -6.25 13.39
CA ARG A 31 -4.05 -5.49 14.64
C ARG A 31 -5.41 -4.94 15.05
N ALA A 32 -6.22 -4.44 14.11
CA ALA A 32 -7.61 -4.06 14.39
C ALA A 32 -8.43 -5.25 14.94
N LYS A 33 -8.23 -6.44 14.37
CA LYS A 33 -8.89 -7.66 14.86
C LYS A 33 -8.46 -8.06 16.26
N ALA A 34 -7.21 -7.83 16.64
CA ALA A 34 -6.70 -8.14 17.98
C ALA A 34 -7.40 -7.32 19.09
N PHE A 35 -7.98 -6.17 18.76
CA PHE A 35 -8.74 -5.34 19.71
C PHE A 35 -10.23 -5.68 19.76
N MET A 36 -10.75 -6.54 18.87
CA MET A 36 -12.16 -6.95 18.90
C MET A 36 -12.46 -7.68 20.23
N GLY A 37 -13.55 -7.27 20.89
CA GLY A 37 -13.94 -7.81 22.19
C GLY A 37 -13.35 -7.11 23.42
N THR A 38 -12.43 -6.16 23.24
CA THR A 38 -11.82 -5.40 24.38
C THR A 38 -12.60 -4.13 24.76
N GLY A 39 -13.67 -3.79 24.03
CA GLY A 39 -14.42 -2.54 24.20
C GLY A 39 -13.70 -1.28 23.67
N ARG A 40 -12.47 -1.41 23.17
CA ARG A 40 -11.67 -0.31 22.61
C ARG A 40 -12.04 0.00 21.16
N ILE A 41 -13.24 0.55 20.95
CA ILE A 41 -13.79 0.84 19.61
C ILE A 41 -12.90 1.82 18.83
N THR A 42 -12.42 2.88 19.49
CA THR A 42 -11.57 3.90 18.88
C THR A 42 -10.25 3.33 18.34
N ASP A 43 -9.63 2.39 19.07
CA ASP A 43 -8.41 1.74 18.60
C ASP A 43 -8.68 0.90 17.34
N ILE A 44 -9.77 0.11 17.33
CA ILE A 44 -10.18 -0.70 16.17
C ILE A 44 -10.35 0.18 14.93
N GLU A 45 -11.08 1.29 15.05
CA GLU A 45 -11.31 2.21 13.92
C GLU A 45 -10.02 2.89 13.47
N SER A 46 -9.14 3.29 14.40
CA SER A 46 -7.86 3.90 14.04
C SER A 46 -6.97 2.96 13.22
N TRP A 47 -6.93 1.67 13.56
CA TRP A 47 -6.18 0.65 12.82
C TRP A 47 -6.84 0.30 11.49
N ALA A 48 -8.17 0.23 11.45
CA ALA A 48 -8.93 0.01 10.22
C ALA A 48 -8.74 1.18 9.24
N MET A 49 -8.77 2.42 9.73
CA MET A 49 -8.56 3.61 8.90
C MET A 49 -7.14 3.66 8.34
N ARG A 50 -6.12 3.33 9.13
CA ARG A 50 -4.72 3.18 8.64
C ARG A 50 -4.60 2.12 7.54
N SER A 51 -5.31 0.99 7.68
CA SER A 51 -5.37 -0.04 6.63
C SER A 51 -6.03 0.49 5.35
N ASN A 52 -7.16 1.19 5.48
CA ASN A 52 -7.86 1.72 4.32
C ASN A 52 -7.02 2.79 3.60
N ILE A 53 -6.38 3.70 4.32
CA ILE A 53 -5.50 4.73 3.73
C ILE A 53 -4.33 4.08 2.97
N SER A 54 -3.70 3.06 3.55
CA SER A 54 -2.60 2.34 2.88
C SER A 54 -3.05 1.60 1.62
N LEU A 55 -4.26 1.01 1.61
CA LEU A 55 -4.82 0.41 0.39
C LEU A 55 -5.20 1.45 -0.66
N VAL A 56 -5.75 2.59 -0.27
CA VAL A 56 -6.05 3.70 -1.20
C VAL A 56 -4.77 4.21 -1.83
N PHE A 57 -3.71 4.43 -1.03
CA PHE A 57 -2.40 4.84 -1.53
C PHE A 57 -1.82 3.81 -2.52
N CYS A 58 -1.94 2.52 -2.20
CA CYS A 58 -1.54 1.41 -3.06
C CYS A 58 -2.31 1.40 -4.40
N ALA A 59 -3.63 1.62 -4.37
CA ALA A 59 -4.47 1.69 -5.57
C ALA A 59 -4.10 2.87 -6.46
N VAL A 60 -3.84 4.04 -5.87
CA VAL A 60 -3.39 5.24 -6.59
C VAL A 60 -2.03 5.00 -7.25
N LEU A 61 -1.05 4.47 -6.51
CA LEU A 61 0.26 4.13 -7.07
C LEU A 61 0.15 3.12 -8.22
N THR A 62 -0.66 2.07 -8.07
CA THR A 62 -0.89 1.08 -9.15
C THR A 62 -1.43 1.76 -10.40
N THR A 63 -2.42 2.64 -10.23
CA THR A 63 -3.07 3.32 -11.35
C THR A 63 -2.10 4.23 -12.08
N ILE A 64 -1.30 5.01 -11.35
CA ILE A 64 -0.26 5.86 -11.93
C ILE A 64 0.76 5.00 -12.70
N LEU A 65 1.21 3.90 -12.12
CA LEU A 65 2.22 3.04 -12.73
C LEU A 65 1.69 2.38 -14.01
N LEU A 66 0.43 1.94 -14.01
CA LEU A 66 -0.26 1.44 -15.21
C LEU A 66 -0.40 2.53 -16.29
N LEU A 67 -0.81 3.74 -15.92
CA LEU A 67 -0.94 4.85 -16.86
C LEU A 67 0.40 5.24 -17.48
N THR A 68 1.47 5.29 -16.70
CA THR A 68 2.82 5.57 -17.21
C THR A 68 3.34 4.48 -18.14
N TYR A 69 2.94 3.23 -17.93
CA TYR A 69 3.27 2.14 -18.84
C TYR A 69 2.38 2.11 -20.09
N ALA A 70 1.11 2.47 -19.97
CA ALA A 70 0.18 2.50 -21.10
C ALA A 70 0.38 3.72 -22.01
N ALA A 71 0.97 4.80 -21.49
CA ALA A 71 1.29 6.02 -22.24
C ALA A 71 2.71 6.05 -22.83
N ALA A 72 3.53 5.03 -22.55
CA ALA A 72 4.90 4.85 -23.06
C ALA A 72 4.93 3.87 -24.23
#